data_AF-A0A8X8LAE4-F1
#
_entry.id   AF-A0A8X8LAE4-F1
#
_cell.length_a   1.000
_cell.length_b   1.000
_cell.length_c   1.000
_cell.angle_alpha   90.00
_cell.angle_beta   90.00
_cell.angle_gamma   90.00
#
_symmetry.space_group_name_H-M   'P 1'
#
loop_
_entity.id
_entity.type
_entity.pdbx_description
1 polymer ?
#
loop_
_entity_poly.entity_id
_entity_poly.type
_entity_poly.pdbx_seq_one_letter_code
_entity_poly.pdbx_strand_id
1 'polypeptide(L)' 'MNKKSFVLRIDAQTYSQLEKWAADDFRSVNGQIEMLIDKALREAGRKKEIVVHPVKPKPKK' A
#
# COMPACT_ATOMS: atom_id res chain seq x y z
N MET A 1 -2.71 11.52 7.26
CA MET A 1 -2.61 10.18 6.62
C MET A 1 -2.86 9.14 7.68
N ASN A 2 -3.99 8.43 7.63
CA ASN A 2 -4.30 7.40 8.61
C ASN A 2 -3.82 6.05 8.05
N LYS A 3 -2.73 5.50 8.57
CA LYS A 3 -2.26 4.14 8.18
C LYS A 3 -3.10 3.12 8.92
N LYS A 4 -3.74 2.19 8.20
CA LYS A 4 -4.49 1.08 8.80
C LYS A 4 -3.54 -0.09 9.04
N SER A 5 -3.33 -0.46 10.30
CA SER A 5 -2.60 -1.68 10.65
C SER A 5 -3.49 -2.91 10.46
N PHE A 6 -2.95 -3.97 9.88
CA PHE A 6 -3.62 -5.26 9.75
C PHE A 6 -2.59 -6.39 9.87
N VAL A 7 -3.05 -7.56 10.31
CA VAL A 7 -2.20 -8.76 10.40
C VAL A 7 -2.21 -9.47 9.05
N LEU A 8 -1.03 -9.62 8.45
CA LEU A 8 -0.83 -10.40 7.23
C LEU A 8 -0.43 -11.83 7.60
N ARG A 9 -1.11 -12.82 7.01
CA ARG A 9 -0.71 -14.22 7.11
C ARG A 9 0.05 -14.61 5.84
N ILE A 10 1.32 -14.96 5.99
CA ILE A 10 2.20 -15.46 4.94
C ILE A 10 3.05 -16.58 5.54
N ASP A 11 3.50 -17.50 4.69
CA ASP A 11 4.41 -18.56 5.12
C ASP A 11 5.82 -18.02 5.40
N ALA A 12 6.57 -18.74 6.22
CA ALA A 12 7.89 -18.31 6.68
C ALA A 12 8.93 -18.21 5.55
N GLN A 13 8.82 -19.05 4.51
CA GLN A 13 9.75 -19.04 3.38
C GLN A 13 9.56 -17.77 2.53
N THR A 14 8.30 -17.39 2.28
CA THR A 14 7.97 -16.14 1.60
C THR A 14 8.42 -14.93 2.41
N TYR A 15 8.20 -14.94 3.74
CA TYR A 15 8.66 -13.84 4.60
C TYR A 15 10.18 -13.67 4.55
N SER A 16 10.95 -14.76 4.62
CA SER A 16 12.41 -14.71 4.57
C SER A 16 12.94 -14.14 3.25
N GLN A 17 12.34 -14.53 2.13
CA GLN A 17 12.70 -13.98 0.81
C GLN A 17 12.39 -12.48 0.73
N LEU A 18 11.25 -12.05 1.28
CA LEU A 18 10.86 -10.65 1.34
C LEU A 18 11.80 -9.83 2.25
N GLU A 19 12.22 -10.39 3.38
CA GLU A 19 13.17 -9.76 4.30
C GLU A 19 14.53 -9.55 3.64
N LYS A 20 15.05 -10.57 2.95
CA LYS A 20 16.29 -10.46 2.18
C LYS A 20 16.19 -9.36 1.12
N TRP A 21 15.12 -9.35 0.34
CA TRP A 21 14.93 -8.33 -0.70
C TRP A 21 14.84 -6.92 -0.11
N ALA A 22 14.10 -6.74 1.00
CA ALA A 22 14.05 -5.46 1.68
C ALA A 22 15.44 -5.01 2.16
N ALA A 23 16.26 -5.92 2.70
CA ALA A 23 17.61 -5.64 3.13
C ALA A 23 18.53 -5.24 1.95
N ASP A 24 18.45 -5.96 0.82
CA ASP A 24 19.20 -5.66 -0.41
C ASP A 24 18.88 -4.24 -0.94
N ASP A 25 17.63 -3.79 -0.80
CA ASP A 25 17.16 -2.46 -1.20
C ASP A 25 17.33 -1.38 -0.10
N PHE A 26 17.97 -1.70 1.04
CA PHE A 26 18.12 -0.83 2.22
C PHE A 26 16.78 -0.28 2.75
N ARG A 27 15.75 -1.14 2.81
CA ARG A 27 14.39 -0.81 3.25
C ARG A 27 13.94 -1.71 4.40
N SER A 28 12.92 -1.26 5.12
CA SER A 28 12.18 -2.13 6.04
C SER A 28 11.25 -3.07 5.27
N VAL A 29 10.95 -4.22 5.87
CA VAL A 29 9.98 -5.18 5.30
C VAL A 29 8.62 -4.52 5.04
N ASN A 30 8.12 -3.70 5.97
CA ASN A 30 6.88 -2.94 5.76
C ASN A 30 6.99 -1.96 4.59
N GLY A 31 8.12 -1.26 4.44
CA GLY A 31 8.34 -0.37 3.31
C GLY A 31 8.36 -1.13 1.97
N GLN A 32 8.91 -2.33 1.96
CA GLN A 32 8.91 -3.20 0.79
C GLN A 32 7.50 -3.67 0.43
N ILE A 33 6.70 -4.09 1.42
CA ILE A 33 5.29 -4.47 1.24
C ILE A 33 4.48 -3.29 0.69
N GLU A 34 4.63 -2.08 1.26
CA GLU A 34 3.93 -0.89 0.80
C GLU A 34 4.24 -0.59 -0.68
N MET A 35 5.52 -0.67 -1.07
CA MET A 35 5.96 -0.47 -2.45
C MET A 35 5.39 -1.52 -3.40
N LEU A 36 5.44 -2.81 -3.01
CA LEU A 36 4.93 -3.91 -3.82
C LEU A 36 3.42 -3.79 -4.04
N ILE A 37 2.67 -3.45 -2.99
CA ILE A 37 1.22 -3.22 -3.10
C ILE A 37 0.93 -2.03 -4.01
N ASP A 38 1.66 -0.91 -3.88
CA ASP A 38 1.47 0.26 -4.76
C ASP A 38 1.73 -0.09 -6.22
N LYS A 39 2.83 -0.79 -6.48
CA LYS A 39 3.21 -1.25 -7.82
C LYS A 39 2.15 -2.18 -8.40
N ALA A 40 1.74 -3.21 -7.66
CA ALA A 40 0.73 -4.16 -8.10
C ALA A 40 -0.62 -3.48 -8.37
N LEU A 41 -1.03 -2.50 -7.56
CA LEU A 41 -2.25 -1.73 -7.78
C LEU A 41 -2.16 -0.87 -9.06
N ARG A 42 -1.00 -0.27 -9.36
CA ARG A 42 -0.78 0.49 -10.60
C ARG A 42 -0.84 -0.42 -11.81
N GLU A 43 -0.11 -1.52 -11.79
CA GLU A 43 -0.04 -2.50 -12.88
C GLU A 43 -1.41 -3.13 -13.17
N ALA A 44 -2.20 -3.39 -12.13
CA ALA A 44 -3.57 -3.88 -12.27
C ALA A 44 -4.59 -2.79 -12.65
N GLY A 45 -4.17 -1.53 -12.84
CA GLY A 45 -5.06 -0.39 -13.12
C GLY A 45 -6.04 -0.08 -11.98
N ARG A 46 -5.75 -0.54 -10.76
CA ARG A 46 -6.62 -0.41 -9.58
C ARG A 46 -6.22 0.70 -8.62
N LYS A 47 -5.08 1.34 -8.85
CA LYS A 47 -4.72 2.56 -8.13
C LYS A 47 -5.63 3.69 -8.59
N LYS A 48 -6.77 3.84 -7.90
CA LYS A 48 -7.62 5.03 -8.05
C LYS A 48 -6.87 6.19 -7.42
N GLU A 49 -6.55 7.21 -8.22
CA GLU A 49 -6.25 8.51 -7.64
C GLU A 49 -7.47 8.90 -6.81
N ILE A 50 -7.25 9.20 -5.53
CA ILE A 50 -8.29 9.78 -4.71
C ILE A 50 -8.50 11.18 -5.28
N VAL A 51 -9.39 11.30 -6.27
CA VAL A 51 -9.94 12.59 -6.67
C VAL A 51 -10.74 13.02 -5.45
N VAL A 52 -10.14 13.88 -4.63
CA VAL A 52 -10.83 14.61 -3.58
C VAL A 52 -11.80 15.53 -4.33
N HIS A 53 -12.97 15.01 -4.70
CA HIS A 53 -14.03 15.86 -5.21
C HIS A 53 -14.33 16.86 -4.10
N PRO A 54 -14.14 18.17 -4.32
CA PRO A 54 -14.59 19.15 -3.35
C PRO A 54 -16.10 18.97 -3.27
N VAL A 55 -16.57 18.50 -2.12
CA VAL A 55 -18.01 18.40 -1.83
C VAL A 55 -18.56 19.81 -1.96
N LYS A 56 -19.23 20.11 -3.08
CA LYS A 56 -19.92 21.39 -3.23
C LYS A 56 -20.96 21.49 -2.11
N PRO A 57 -20.96 22.57 -1.30
CA PRO A 57 -21.94 22.71 -0.25
C PRO A 57 -23.33 22.72 -0.90
N LYS A 58 -24.23 21.85 -0.39
CA LYS A 58 -25.63 21.81 -0.85
C LYS A 58 -26.27 23.18 -0.60
N PRO A 59 -27.04 23.73 -1.57
CA PRO A 59 -27.80 24.95 -1.31
C PRO A 59 -28.79 24.66 -0.19
N LYS A 60 -28.79 25.54 0.83
CA LYS A 60 -29.79 25.51 1.90
C LYS A 60 -31.14 25.79 1.24
N LYS A 61 -32.08 24.85 1.39
CA LYS A 61 -33.50 25.10 1.13
C LYS A 61 -34.04 26.03 2.20
#